data_AF-A0AAU5YJG9-F1
#
_entry.id   AF-A0AAU5YJG9-F1
#
_cell.length_a   1.000
_cell.length_b   1.000
_cell.length_c   1.000
_cell.angle_alpha   90.00
_cell.angle_beta   90.00
_cell.angle_gamma   90.00
#
_symmetry.space_group_name_H-M   'P 1'
#
loop_
_entity.id
_entity.type
_entity.pdbx_description
1 polymer ?
#
loop_
_entity_poly.entity_id
_entity_poly.type
_entity_poly.pdbx_seq_one_letter_code
_entity_poly.pdbx_strand_id
1 'polypeptide(L)'
;MTNPWFRRLRRTRTLGVLLGSAVVLGTLPAVTSAAEAATETTTATATATTSAATTAEATAFAEAAATGEPVEIVPRRTEDELVFANPDGSLTGETSVQPQRVHRADGSWAAADPTLERRADGTVGPKAAVVDLAFAAGGSSDLVTLGEDGRSFTLRWPRPLPEPVLSGDTAEYREVLPGVDLLASASVTGYAYVQRHRPRVRVMDRKMRTRA
;
A
#
# COMPACT_ATOMS: atom_id res chain seq x y z
N MET A 1 20.30 7.56 -2.84
CA MET A 1 20.29 6.29 -2.07
C MET A 1 18.86 5.77 -2.11
N THR A 2 18.59 4.79 -2.96
CA THR A 2 17.25 4.21 -3.16
C THR A 2 17.00 3.18 -2.06
N ASN A 3 15.99 3.43 -1.23
CA ASN A 3 15.67 2.61 -0.07
C ASN A 3 15.13 1.24 -0.55
N PRO A 4 15.69 0.09 -0.12
CA PRO A 4 15.47 -1.20 -0.76
C PRO A 4 14.06 -1.79 -0.58
N TRP A 5 13.21 -1.17 0.26
CA TRP A 5 11.85 -1.63 0.55
C TRP A 5 10.82 -1.32 -0.55
N PHE A 6 11.10 -0.38 -1.46
CA PHE A 6 10.16 0.10 -2.49
C PHE A 6 9.86 -0.89 -3.65
N ARG A 7 10.19 -2.18 -3.51
CA ARG A 7 10.08 -3.16 -4.61
C ARG A 7 8.83 -4.02 -4.49
N ARG A 8 7.64 -3.43 -4.71
CA ARG A 8 6.46 -4.19 -5.15
C ARG A 8 6.46 -4.28 -6.67
N LEU A 9 6.82 -5.46 -7.21
CA LEU A 9 6.39 -5.83 -8.56
C LEU A 9 4.97 -6.43 -8.46
N ARG A 10 3.93 -5.58 -8.51
CA ARG A 10 2.64 -6.07 -9.00
C ARG A 10 2.76 -6.19 -10.52
N ARG A 11 2.88 -7.43 -11.02
CA ARG A 11 2.72 -7.73 -12.44
C ARG A 11 1.27 -7.41 -12.81
N THR A 12 1.03 -6.25 -13.41
CA THR A 12 -0.26 -5.89 -14.00
C THR A 12 -0.55 -6.86 -15.15
N ARG A 13 -1.60 -7.67 -15.01
CA ARG A 13 -2.15 -8.48 -16.10
C ARG A 13 -3.00 -7.56 -16.98
N THR A 14 -2.40 -7.02 -18.04
CA THR A 14 -3.17 -6.37 -19.10
C THR A 14 -3.97 -7.42 -19.87
N LEU A 15 -5.27 -7.46 -19.62
CA LEU A 15 -6.25 -8.16 -20.46
C LEU A 15 -6.33 -7.44 -21.80
N GLY A 16 -5.56 -7.91 -22.79
CA GLY A 16 -5.67 -7.46 -24.18
C GLY A 16 -6.97 -7.98 -24.79
N VAL A 17 -7.97 -7.10 -24.93
CA VAL A 17 -9.18 -7.33 -25.72
C VAL A 17 -8.79 -7.36 -27.20
N LEU A 18 -8.85 -8.53 -27.83
CA LEU A 18 -8.72 -8.68 -29.29
C LEU A 18 -10.12 -8.52 -29.92
N LEU A 19 -10.40 -7.34 -30.47
CA LEU A 19 -11.48 -7.12 -31.45
C LEU A 19 -10.90 -7.29 -32.86
N GLY A 20 -11.49 -8.20 -33.63
CA GLY A 20 -11.00 -8.59 -34.96
C GLY A 20 -11.64 -7.87 -36.14
N SER A 21 -11.23 -8.35 -37.33
CA SER A 21 -11.70 -8.13 -38.72
C SER A 21 -10.97 -7.00 -39.48
N ALA A 22 -10.50 -7.13 -40.73
CA ALA A 22 -10.45 -8.20 -41.74
C ALA A 22 -9.56 -7.75 -42.95
N VAL A 23 -8.84 -8.71 -43.56
CA VAL A 23 -8.49 -8.92 -44.99
C VAL A 23 -7.98 -7.76 -45.88
N VAL A 24 -6.75 -7.91 -46.43
CA VAL A 24 -6.39 -7.72 -47.87
C VAL A 24 -5.22 -8.66 -48.23
N LEU A 25 -5.32 -9.34 -49.38
CA LEU A 25 -4.37 -10.28 -49.99
C LEU A 25 -3.09 -9.59 -50.53
N GLY A 26 -1.93 -10.26 -50.42
CA GLY A 26 -0.70 -9.89 -51.16
C GLY A 26 0.47 -10.87 -50.91
N THR A 27 1.15 -11.28 -51.97
CA THR A 27 2.04 -12.45 -52.14
C THR A 27 3.53 -12.28 -51.75
N LEU A 28 4.10 -13.29 -51.02
CA LEU A 28 5.46 -13.91 -50.96
C LEU A 28 6.77 -13.05 -51.13
N PRO A 29 7.89 -13.35 -50.40
CA PRO A 29 8.59 -14.65 -50.47
C PRO A 29 9.13 -15.25 -49.16
N ALA A 30 9.52 -16.53 -49.28
CA ALA A 30 10.07 -17.40 -48.26
C ALA A 30 11.46 -16.95 -47.75
N VAL A 31 11.62 -16.95 -46.43
CA VAL A 31 12.92 -17.00 -45.74
C VAL A 31 12.96 -18.26 -44.88
N THR A 32 13.90 -19.14 -45.20
CA THR A 32 14.16 -20.40 -44.51
C THR A 32 15.11 -20.18 -43.33
N SER A 33 14.66 -20.61 -42.15
CA SER A 33 15.38 -21.19 -41.01
C SER A 33 16.51 -20.42 -40.31
N ALA A 34 16.30 -20.12 -39.01
CA ALA A 34 17.01 -20.73 -37.89
C ALA A 34 16.97 -19.80 -36.66
N ALA A 35 15.99 -20.01 -35.78
CA ALA A 35 16.05 -19.52 -34.39
C ALA A 35 15.14 -20.42 -33.54
N GLU A 36 15.66 -21.60 -33.27
CA GLU A 36 15.16 -22.51 -32.26
C GLU A 36 15.39 -21.90 -30.86
N ALA A 37 14.38 -22.06 -30.00
CA ALA A 37 14.45 -22.05 -28.54
C ALA A 37 14.97 -20.77 -27.83
N ALA A 38 14.03 -19.92 -27.37
CA ALA A 38 14.09 -19.30 -26.03
C ALA A 38 12.81 -18.52 -25.69
N THR A 39 11.64 -19.19 -25.63
CA THR A 39 10.43 -18.53 -25.10
C THR A 39 9.50 -19.47 -24.33
N GLU A 40 10.03 -20.42 -23.56
CA GLU A 40 9.18 -21.35 -22.77
C GLU A 40 9.06 -21.01 -21.28
N THR A 41 9.67 -19.94 -20.77
CA THR A 41 9.64 -19.69 -19.32
C THR A 41 8.42 -18.89 -18.84
N THR A 42 7.72 -18.15 -19.70
CA THR A 42 6.63 -17.26 -19.25
C THR A 42 5.30 -17.99 -19.04
N THR A 43 5.02 -19.06 -19.78
CA THR A 43 3.71 -19.76 -19.73
C THR A 43 3.55 -20.64 -18.49
N ALA A 44 4.64 -21.26 -17.99
CA ALA A 44 4.59 -22.19 -16.87
C ALA A 44 4.09 -21.54 -15.55
N THR A 45 4.41 -20.27 -15.31
CA THR A 45 4.03 -19.59 -14.06
C THR A 45 2.55 -19.19 -14.02
N ALA A 46 1.96 -18.83 -15.16
CA ALA A 46 0.55 -18.44 -15.25
C ALA A 46 -0.37 -19.67 -15.05
N THR A 47 -0.02 -20.80 -15.64
CA THR A 47 -0.77 -22.07 -15.52
C THR A 47 -0.68 -22.65 -14.11
N ALA A 48 0.49 -22.57 -13.46
CA ALA A 48 0.66 -23.05 -12.09
C ALA A 48 -0.16 -22.25 -11.06
N THR A 49 -0.24 -20.93 -11.23
CA THR A 49 -1.02 -20.05 -10.32
C THR A 49 -2.52 -20.31 -10.44
N THR A 50 -3.03 -20.49 -11.66
CA THR A 50 -4.45 -20.80 -11.88
C THR A 50 -4.79 -22.20 -11.35
N SER A 51 -3.92 -23.19 -11.54
CA SER A 51 -4.10 -24.55 -11.01
C SER A 51 -4.22 -24.56 -9.48
N ALA A 52 -3.30 -23.87 -8.79
CA ALA A 52 -3.32 -23.77 -7.33
C ALA A 52 -4.59 -23.07 -6.80
N ALA A 53 -5.07 -22.03 -7.48
CA ALA A 53 -6.30 -21.33 -7.11
C ALA A 53 -7.54 -22.24 -7.25
N THR A 54 -7.65 -23.00 -8.35
CA THR A 54 -8.73 -23.96 -8.56
C THR A 54 -8.71 -25.08 -7.51
N THR A 55 -7.53 -25.58 -7.15
CA THR A 55 -7.38 -26.60 -6.11
C THR A 55 -7.81 -26.08 -4.73
N ALA A 56 -7.42 -24.84 -4.38
CA ALA A 56 -7.81 -24.23 -3.11
C ALA A 56 -9.33 -24.03 -3.00
N GLU A 57 -9.97 -23.59 -4.08
CA GLU A 57 -11.43 -23.43 -4.14
C GLU A 57 -12.16 -24.77 -3.97
N ALA A 58 -11.73 -25.83 -4.67
CA ALA A 58 -12.29 -27.18 -4.50
C ALA A 58 -12.11 -27.72 -3.07
N THR A 59 -10.95 -27.44 -2.45
CA THR A 59 -10.67 -27.84 -1.06
C THR A 59 -11.58 -27.11 -0.07
N ALA A 60 -11.76 -25.80 -0.25
CA ALA A 60 -12.64 -25.00 0.60
C ALA A 60 -14.10 -25.47 0.54
N PHE A 61 -14.61 -25.81 -0.65
CA PHE A 61 -15.96 -26.39 -0.78
C PHE A 61 -16.09 -27.76 -0.11
N ALA A 62 -15.08 -28.62 -0.24
CA ALA A 62 -15.08 -29.92 0.42
C ALA A 62 -15.08 -29.78 1.95
N GLU A 63 -14.31 -28.84 2.48
CA GLU A 63 -14.24 -28.55 3.92
C GLU A 63 -15.53 -27.90 4.43
N ALA A 64 -16.10 -26.95 3.70
CA ALA A 64 -17.38 -26.33 4.05
C ALA A 64 -18.52 -27.37 4.08
N ALA A 65 -18.56 -28.27 3.10
CA ALA A 65 -19.52 -29.37 3.08
C ALA A 65 -19.31 -30.36 4.24
N ALA A 66 -18.06 -30.62 4.63
CA ALA A 66 -17.75 -31.54 5.72
C ALA A 66 -18.02 -30.95 7.11
N THR A 67 -17.78 -29.66 7.31
CA THR A 67 -17.90 -28.98 8.61
C THR A 67 -19.27 -28.35 8.83
N GLY A 68 -19.98 -27.98 7.76
CA GLY A 68 -21.22 -27.19 7.84
C GLY A 68 -20.98 -25.70 8.11
N GLU A 69 -19.74 -25.22 8.03
CA GLU A 69 -19.37 -23.82 8.23
C GLU A 69 -18.79 -23.19 6.94
N PRO A 70 -18.94 -21.88 6.71
CA PRO A 70 -18.26 -21.20 5.61
C PRO A 70 -16.73 -21.26 5.75
N VAL A 71 -16.04 -21.61 4.67
CA VAL A 71 -14.56 -21.70 4.63
C VAL A 71 -13.99 -20.69 3.65
N GLU A 72 -12.99 -19.93 4.09
CA GLU A 72 -12.38 -18.89 3.25
C GLU A 72 -11.52 -19.47 2.12
N ILE A 73 -11.70 -18.94 0.91
CA ILE A 73 -10.87 -19.23 -0.25
C ILE A 73 -9.67 -18.26 -0.25
N VAL A 74 -8.64 -18.60 0.51
CA VAL A 74 -7.46 -17.73 0.75
C VAL A 74 -6.83 -17.13 -0.52
N PRO A 75 -6.70 -17.84 -1.66
CA PRO A 75 -6.14 -17.24 -2.88
C PRO A 75 -6.99 -16.11 -3.49
N ARG A 76 -8.25 -15.96 -3.09
CA ARG A 76 -9.14 -14.86 -3.49
C ARG A 76 -9.13 -13.69 -2.51
N ARG A 77 -8.41 -13.80 -1.37
CA ARG A 77 -8.27 -12.72 -0.40
C ARG A 77 -7.55 -11.52 -1.03
N THR A 78 -8.13 -10.33 -0.88
CA THR A 78 -7.49 -9.05 -1.18
C THR A 78 -7.35 -8.20 0.09
N GLU A 79 -6.87 -6.97 -0.06
CA GLU A 79 -6.76 -5.98 1.02
C GLU A 79 -8.11 -5.59 1.65
N ASP A 80 -9.21 -5.74 0.90
CA ASP A 80 -10.56 -5.28 1.23
C ASP A 80 -11.68 -6.32 0.96
N GLU A 81 -11.35 -7.46 0.36
CA GLU A 81 -12.29 -8.52 -0.01
C GLU A 81 -11.92 -9.88 0.59
N LEU A 82 -12.93 -10.59 1.12
CA LEU A 82 -12.87 -11.99 1.50
C LEU A 82 -13.93 -12.77 0.72
N VAL A 83 -13.58 -13.99 0.29
CA VAL A 83 -14.51 -14.88 -0.42
C VAL A 83 -14.57 -16.22 0.30
N PHE A 84 -15.77 -16.68 0.59
CA PHE A 84 -16.04 -17.92 1.32
C PHE A 84 -16.81 -18.91 0.46
N ALA A 85 -16.45 -20.19 0.59
CA ALA A 85 -17.23 -21.33 0.13
C ALA A 85 -18.25 -21.71 1.21
N ASN A 86 -19.53 -21.76 0.85
CA ASN A 86 -20.59 -22.12 1.78
C ASN A 86 -20.92 -23.63 1.68
N PRO A 87 -21.42 -24.26 2.76
CA PRO A 87 -21.80 -25.68 2.76
C PRO A 87 -22.88 -26.06 1.73
N ASP A 88 -23.71 -25.09 1.32
CA ASP A 88 -24.77 -25.25 0.32
C ASP A 88 -24.27 -25.18 -1.13
N GLY A 89 -22.96 -25.00 -1.33
CA GLY A 89 -22.33 -24.87 -2.64
C GLY A 89 -22.35 -23.46 -3.21
N SER A 90 -22.86 -22.46 -2.47
CA SER A 90 -22.79 -21.06 -2.87
C SER A 90 -21.47 -20.38 -2.46
N LEU A 91 -21.24 -19.16 -2.96
CA LEU A 91 -20.14 -18.29 -2.55
C LEU A 91 -20.68 -17.07 -1.82
N THR A 92 -20.00 -16.65 -0.75
CA THR A 92 -20.22 -15.36 -0.08
C THR A 92 -19.00 -14.48 -0.27
N GLY A 93 -19.19 -13.25 -0.76
CA GLY A 93 -18.16 -12.23 -0.83
C GLY A 93 -18.42 -11.13 0.20
N GLU A 94 -17.40 -10.77 0.97
CA GLU A 94 -17.43 -9.64 1.90
C GLU A 94 -16.47 -8.56 1.42
N THR A 95 -16.99 -7.36 1.12
CA THR A 95 -16.19 -6.23 0.64
C THR A 95 -16.25 -5.06 1.63
N SER A 96 -15.09 -4.49 1.94
CA SER A 96 -14.95 -3.34 2.84
C SER A 96 -14.71 -2.04 2.07
N VAL A 97 -15.17 -0.91 2.61
CA VAL A 97 -14.94 0.43 2.02
C VAL A 97 -13.47 0.86 2.11
N GLN A 98 -12.77 0.37 3.14
CA GLN A 98 -11.34 0.62 3.35
C GLN A 98 -10.61 -0.71 3.54
N PRO A 99 -9.35 -0.80 3.12
CA PRO A 99 -8.53 -1.96 3.38
C PRO A 99 -8.49 -2.34 4.86
N GLN A 100 -8.91 -3.56 5.17
CA GLN A 100 -8.82 -4.15 6.51
C GLN A 100 -7.54 -4.97 6.68
N ARG A 101 -6.88 -5.31 5.56
CA ARG A 101 -5.71 -6.18 5.47
C ARG A 101 -4.62 -5.56 4.63
N VAL A 102 -3.39 -5.90 4.95
CA VAL A 102 -2.21 -5.55 4.18
C VAL A 102 -1.48 -6.83 3.81
N HIS A 103 -1.26 -7.03 2.51
CA HIS A 103 -0.38 -8.07 2.00
C HIS A 103 1.06 -7.57 2.00
N ARG A 104 1.92 -8.24 2.76
CA ARG A 104 3.33 -7.87 2.91
C ARG A 104 4.20 -8.44 1.79
N ALA A 105 5.43 -7.93 1.70
CA ALA A 105 6.41 -8.38 0.72
C ALA A 105 6.87 -9.84 0.93
N ASP A 106 6.75 -10.36 2.16
CA ASP A 106 7.05 -11.75 2.52
C ASP A 106 5.89 -12.72 2.19
N GLY A 107 4.79 -12.22 1.62
CA GLY A 107 3.59 -13.01 1.31
C GLY A 107 2.64 -13.19 2.49
N SER A 108 2.95 -12.63 3.67
CA SER A 108 2.06 -12.67 4.83
C SER A 108 0.96 -11.62 4.74
N TRP A 109 -0.14 -11.87 5.46
CA TRP A 109 -1.20 -10.90 5.68
C TRP A 109 -1.13 -10.34 7.10
N ALA A 110 -1.50 -9.09 7.28
CA ALA A 110 -1.83 -8.53 8.59
C ALA A 110 -3.03 -7.62 8.56
N ALA A 111 -3.60 -7.38 9.75
CA ALA A 111 -4.54 -6.30 9.94
C ALA A 111 -3.89 -4.96 9.57
N ALA A 112 -4.68 -4.10 8.92
CA ALA A 112 -4.26 -2.73 8.66
C ALA A 112 -4.06 -1.97 9.99
N ASP A 113 -2.94 -1.27 10.12
CA ASP A 113 -2.55 -0.54 11.33
C ASP A 113 -1.78 0.73 10.93
N PRO A 114 -2.45 1.91 10.90
CA PRO A 114 -1.81 3.16 10.53
C PRO A 114 -0.93 3.74 11.66
N THR A 115 -0.84 3.10 12.82
CA THR A 115 -0.02 3.58 13.94
C THR A 115 1.43 3.70 13.53
N LEU A 116 2.02 4.86 13.79
CA LEU A 116 3.39 5.17 13.42
C LEU A 116 4.40 4.54 14.39
N GLU A 117 5.48 4.03 13.81
CA GLU A 117 6.65 3.57 14.52
C GLU A 117 7.93 4.04 13.83
N ARG A 118 9.02 4.06 14.59
CA ARG A 118 10.36 4.26 14.04
C ARG A 118 10.86 2.93 13.50
N ARG A 119 11.26 2.93 12.23
CA ARG A 119 11.78 1.75 11.55
C ARG A 119 13.29 1.64 11.70
N ALA A 120 13.82 0.45 11.44
CA ALA A 120 15.25 0.17 11.52
C ALA A 120 16.10 0.99 10.53
N ASP A 121 15.51 1.46 9.42
CA ASP A 121 16.17 2.33 8.44
C ASP A 121 16.23 3.81 8.87
N GLY A 122 15.72 4.13 10.06
CA GLY A 122 15.70 5.47 10.62
C GLY A 122 14.53 6.33 10.13
N THR A 123 13.61 5.80 9.33
CA THR A 123 12.37 6.49 8.95
C THR A 123 11.26 6.28 9.97
N VAL A 124 10.19 7.08 9.88
CA VAL A 124 8.94 6.88 10.63
C VAL A 124 7.88 6.40 9.65
N GLY A 125 7.06 5.41 10.00
CA GLY A 125 5.89 5.09 9.16
C GLY A 125 4.92 4.12 9.83
N PRO A 126 3.78 3.83 9.18
CA PRO A 126 2.76 2.97 9.74
C PRO A 126 3.27 1.53 9.89
N LYS A 127 2.75 0.84 10.92
CA LYS A 127 2.99 -0.59 11.18
C LYS A 127 2.49 -1.50 10.06
N ALA A 128 1.33 -1.18 9.49
CA ALA A 128 0.77 -1.89 8.35
C ALA A 128 -0.14 -0.96 7.51
N ALA A 129 0.35 -0.59 6.32
CA ALA A 129 -0.41 0.14 5.32
C ALA A 129 -0.29 -0.55 3.95
N VAL A 130 -1.30 -0.38 3.10
CA VAL A 130 -1.30 -0.91 1.72
C VAL A 130 -0.25 -0.18 0.87
N VAL A 131 -0.04 1.09 1.17
CA VAL A 131 0.96 1.94 0.53
C VAL A 131 2.26 1.96 1.33
N ASP A 132 3.34 2.14 0.60
CA ASP A 132 4.69 2.25 1.11
C ASP A 132 4.93 3.68 1.63
N LEU A 133 4.52 3.97 2.87
CA LEU A 133 4.58 5.32 3.46
C LEU A 133 5.75 5.47 4.45
N ALA A 134 6.53 6.55 4.30
CA ALA A 134 7.55 6.96 5.26
C ALA A 134 7.56 8.48 5.46
N PHE A 135 7.60 8.91 6.72
CA PHE A 135 7.78 10.27 7.18
C PHE A 135 9.23 10.53 7.63
N ALA A 136 9.66 11.79 7.55
CA ALA A 136 10.97 12.22 8.06
C ALA A 136 11.12 11.96 9.57
N ALA A 137 12.26 11.40 10.00
CA ALA A 137 12.58 11.28 11.42
C ALA A 137 13.34 12.49 11.99
N GLY A 138 13.43 13.59 11.22
CA GLY A 138 14.21 14.79 11.54
C GLY A 138 15.46 14.95 10.67
N GLY A 139 15.97 16.17 10.57
CA GLY A 139 17.16 16.54 9.79
C GLY A 139 17.00 16.51 8.25
N SER A 140 15.94 15.88 7.75
CA SER A 140 15.61 15.81 6.32
C SER A 140 14.61 16.88 5.89
N SER A 141 14.70 17.33 4.64
CA SER A 141 13.66 18.15 3.99
C SER A 141 12.52 17.30 3.41
N ASP A 142 12.67 15.98 3.36
CA ASP A 142 11.74 15.11 2.66
C ASP A 142 10.65 14.66 3.63
N LEU A 143 9.58 15.46 3.74
CA LEU A 143 8.52 15.30 4.72
C LEU A 143 7.90 13.90 4.66
N VAL A 144 7.53 13.47 3.46
CA VAL A 144 6.91 12.19 3.23
C VAL A 144 7.33 11.60 1.90
N THR A 145 7.62 10.32 1.91
CA THR A 145 7.78 9.49 0.72
C THR A 145 6.67 8.45 0.70
N LEU A 146 5.95 8.39 -0.41
CA LEU A 146 4.87 7.45 -0.68
C LEU A 146 5.27 6.59 -1.88
N GLY A 147 5.26 5.28 -1.71
CA GLY A 147 5.51 4.30 -2.76
C GLY A 147 4.27 3.46 -3.07
N GLU A 148 4.11 3.09 -4.34
CA GLU A 148 3.11 2.14 -4.79
C GLU A 148 3.55 1.53 -6.13
N ASP A 149 3.52 0.20 -6.24
CA ASP A 149 3.85 -0.55 -7.46
C ASP A 149 5.18 -0.13 -8.14
N GLY A 150 6.23 0.04 -7.33
CA GLY A 150 7.56 0.42 -7.80
C GLY A 150 7.70 1.88 -8.24
N ARG A 151 6.64 2.69 -8.09
CA ARG A 151 6.67 4.14 -8.27
C ARG A 151 6.74 4.81 -6.91
N SER A 152 7.35 5.98 -6.85
CA SER A 152 7.47 6.75 -5.61
C SER A 152 7.28 8.23 -5.84
N PHE A 153 6.64 8.90 -4.90
CA PHE A 153 6.51 10.35 -4.82
C PHE A 153 7.05 10.83 -3.46
N THR A 154 7.77 11.96 -3.48
CA THR A 154 8.28 12.61 -2.28
C THR A 154 7.75 14.03 -2.19
N LEU A 155 7.06 14.35 -1.10
CA LEU A 155 6.72 15.73 -0.75
C LEU A 155 7.85 16.30 0.11
N ARG A 156 8.32 17.49 -0.27
CA ARG A 156 9.40 18.18 0.42
C ARG A 156 8.87 19.35 1.24
N TRP A 157 9.53 19.59 2.36
CA TRP A 157 9.37 20.77 3.19
C TRP A 157 10.48 21.79 2.89
N PRO A 158 10.21 23.12 2.95
CA PRO A 158 11.20 24.14 2.60
C PRO A 158 12.48 24.16 3.45
N ARG A 159 12.46 23.55 4.64
CA ARG A 159 13.58 23.48 5.57
C ARG A 159 13.72 22.07 6.15
N PRO A 160 14.89 21.69 6.68
CA PRO A 160 15.03 20.47 7.45
C PRO A 160 14.00 20.41 8.58
N LEU A 161 13.31 19.28 8.68
CA LEU A 161 12.30 19.06 9.71
C LEU A 161 12.97 18.74 11.05
N PRO A 162 12.38 19.16 12.18
CA PRO A 162 12.79 18.70 13.49
C PRO A 162 12.47 17.20 13.65
N GLU A 163 12.96 16.60 14.73
CA GLU A 163 12.53 15.25 15.09
C GLU A 163 11.04 15.25 15.52
N PRO A 164 10.20 14.34 14.98
CA PRO A 164 8.78 14.32 15.31
C PRO A 164 8.50 13.65 16.65
N VAL A 165 7.43 14.10 17.30
CA VAL A 165 6.78 13.37 18.40
C VAL A 165 5.65 12.53 17.81
N LEU A 166 5.66 11.22 18.08
CA LEU A 166 4.69 10.28 17.53
C LEU A 166 3.53 10.06 18.50
N SER A 167 2.31 10.06 17.97
CA SER A 167 1.08 9.76 18.71
C SER A 167 0.09 9.07 17.79
N GLY A 168 -0.13 7.76 17.99
CA GLY A 168 -1.00 6.98 17.11
C GLY A 168 -0.50 7.00 15.67
N ASP A 169 -1.34 7.42 14.74
CA ASP A 169 -1.05 7.58 13.32
C ASP A 169 -0.35 8.90 12.96
N THR A 170 -0.05 9.76 13.95
CA THR A 170 0.35 11.15 13.72
C THR A 170 1.77 11.44 14.17
N ALA A 171 2.55 12.08 13.30
CA ALA A 171 3.86 12.66 13.56
C ALA A 171 3.74 14.18 13.70
N GLU A 172 4.04 14.69 14.89
CA GLU A 172 4.06 16.13 15.19
C GLU A 172 5.47 16.69 15.07
N TYR A 173 5.69 17.56 14.09
CA TYR A 173 6.90 18.36 13.94
C TYR A 173 6.67 19.75 14.52
N ARG A 174 7.38 20.08 15.61
CA ARG A 174 7.18 21.34 16.33
C ARG A 174 8.05 22.47 15.79
N GLU A 175 7.49 23.68 15.72
CA GLU A 175 8.24 24.87 15.27
C GLU A 175 8.88 24.69 13.87
N VAL A 176 8.17 24.04 12.94
CA VAL A 176 8.60 23.92 11.54
C VAL A 176 8.72 25.27 10.83
N LEU A 177 8.00 26.26 11.35
CA LEU A 177 8.16 27.70 11.16
C LEU A 177 7.90 28.37 12.52
N PRO A 178 8.31 29.64 12.73
CA PRO A 178 8.06 30.32 14.00
C PRO A 178 6.58 30.30 14.40
N GLY A 179 6.26 29.59 15.48
CA GLY A 179 4.89 29.41 15.96
C GLY A 179 4.01 28.53 15.08
N VAL A 180 4.57 27.64 14.26
CA VAL A 180 3.81 26.69 13.43
C VAL A 180 4.29 25.28 13.70
N ASP A 181 3.36 24.39 14.03
CA ASP A 181 3.60 22.95 14.04
C ASP A 181 3.03 22.31 12.77
N LEU A 182 3.67 21.26 12.29
CA LEU A 182 3.17 20.42 11.23
C LEU A 182 2.76 19.07 11.82
N LEU A 183 1.51 18.68 11.62
CA LEU A 183 1.00 17.38 12.01
C LEU A 183 0.79 16.59 10.72
N ALA A 184 1.54 15.51 10.55
CA ALA A 184 1.40 14.59 9.44
C ALA A 184 0.79 13.28 9.95
N SER A 185 -0.34 12.88 9.38
CA SER A 185 -1.07 11.68 9.80
C SER A 185 -1.02 10.64 8.68
N ALA A 186 -0.76 9.39 9.05
CA ALA A 186 -0.84 8.25 8.15
C ALA A 186 -2.26 7.72 8.07
N SER A 187 -2.61 7.15 6.91
CA SER A 187 -3.72 6.23 6.78
C SER A 187 -3.22 4.94 6.14
N VAL A 188 -4.08 3.95 6.08
CA VAL A 188 -3.77 2.66 5.44
C VAL A 188 -3.47 2.83 3.94
N THR A 189 -4.00 3.88 3.32
CA THR A 189 -3.93 4.14 1.86
C THR A 189 -3.17 5.41 1.50
N GLY A 190 -2.65 6.16 2.46
CA GLY A 190 -1.99 7.43 2.17
C GLY A 190 -1.61 8.23 3.40
N TYR A 191 -1.63 9.55 3.25
CA TYR A 191 -1.31 10.49 4.32
C TYR A 191 -2.11 11.78 4.18
N ALA A 192 -2.20 12.53 5.28
CA ALA A 192 -2.66 13.92 5.30
C ALA A 192 -1.71 14.77 6.15
N TYR A 193 -1.74 16.08 5.98
CA TYR A 193 -1.05 16.98 6.90
C TYR A 193 -1.82 18.28 7.15
N VAL A 194 -1.62 18.86 8.32
CA VAL A 194 -2.15 20.17 8.69
C VAL A 194 -1.07 21.03 9.35
N GLN A 195 -1.16 22.34 9.14
CA GLN A 195 -0.28 23.33 9.77
C GLN A 195 -1.03 24.05 10.88
N ARG A 196 -0.61 23.82 12.13
CA ARG A 196 -1.22 24.42 13.31
C ARG A 196 -0.43 25.64 13.75
N HIS A 197 -1.04 26.81 13.67
CA HIS A 197 -0.45 28.06 14.17
C HIS A 197 -0.67 28.18 15.68
N ARG A 198 0.41 28.38 16.44
CA ARG A 198 0.39 28.67 17.87
C ARG A 198 0.26 30.18 18.07
N PRO A 199 -0.79 30.67 18.77
CA PRO A 199 -0.82 32.07 19.17
C PRO A 199 0.37 32.34 20.10
N ARG A 200 1.07 33.46 19.87
CA ARG A 200 2.06 33.96 20.83
C ARG A 200 1.33 34.28 22.14
N VAL A 201 1.63 33.54 23.20
CA VAL A 201 1.18 33.91 24.54
C VAL A 201 1.88 35.22 24.90
N ARG A 202 1.18 36.35 24.77
CA ARG A 202 1.62 37.60 25.38
C ARG A 202 1.36 37.48 26.87
N VAL A 203 2.40 37.23 27.65
CA VAL A 203 2.36 37.50 29.08
C VAL A 203 2.25 39.02 29.23
N MET A 204 1.02 39.53 29.36
CA MET A 204 0.81 40.93 29.73
C MET A 204 1.23 41.06 31.20
N ASP A 205 2.40 41.66 31.41
CA ASP A 205 2.89 42.02 32.73
C ASP A 205 1.92 43.04 33.35
N ARG A 206 1.00 42.53 34.19
CA ARG A 206 -0.03 43.34 34.83
C ARG A 206 0.62 44.05 36.03
N LYS A 207 1.42 45.09 35.75
CA LYS A 207 1.73 46.13 36.74
C LYS A 207 0.44 46.93 37.03
N MET A 208 -0.42 46.37 37.87
CA MET A 208 -1.51 47.12 38.49
C MET A 208 -0.89 48.15 39.43
N ARG A 209 -1.16 49.41 39.11
CA ARG A 209 -0.81 50.60 39.89
C ARG A 209 -1.44 50.50 41.27
N THR A 210 -0.64 50.49 42.32
CA THR A 210 -1.07 50.94 43.63
C THR A 210 -1.12 52.47 43.55
N ARG A 211 -2.32 53.05 43.45
CA ARG A 211 -2.51 54.47 43.73
C ARG A 211 -2.53 54.62 45.26
N ALA A 212 -1.65 55.48 45.77
CA ALA A 212 -1.75 56.05 47.11
C ALA A 212 -2.82 57.15 47.12
#